data_AF-A0A6N7FRA1-F1
#
_entry.id   AF-A0A6N7FRA1-F1
#
_cell.length_a   1.000
_cell.length_b   1.000
_cell.length_c   1.000
_cell.angle_alpha   90.00
_cell.angle_beta   90.00
_cell.angle_gamma   90.00
#
_symmetry.space_group_name_H-M   'P 1'
#
loop_
_entity.id
_entity.type
_entity.pdbx_description
1 polymer ?
#
loop_
_entity_poly.entity_id
_entity_poly.type
_entity_poly.pdbx_seq_one_letter_code
_entity_poly.pdbx_strand_id
1 'polypeptide(L)'
;MRGPFHPDWANEIPYVMLIDREGLGHTPDSVSSLPSSTTRMLDEVDTILIVDNAQQPMQAAPVAAMRQIAAAGYGEKLVLCFSHFELVHGPNLPDINARRQHVIASVDQVLSAIGNELGYPTERLLRQRLDRNLYLLSRLHSGLDRPDDADTLGELRWLLGQLRVEAEPLDLGDSRPLYSRGRLAAVVDDSIAAYLRYWELRLGVGTDPTVRPAHWSKVKALCVRYARRSNDEYESMRPAGDLLAALTDGMRVFLAEPLRWTNGTPDEDTEQQIHDALTRKVTADLRRMVNDRLFLDAAELWAEARDVTGAASAQQRADLVFRKILEPLVGPSGSAMGDSPDLPTAVVATVVERAGELDISID
;
A
#
# COMPACT_ATOMS: atom_id res chain seq x y z
N MET A 1 -25.68 -10.47 -15.19
CA MET A 1 -26.20 -9.36 -14.35
C MET A 1 -27.65 -9.12 -14.69
N ARG A 2 -28.54 -9.04 -13.68
CA ARG A 2 -29.93 -8.58 -13.80
C ARG A 2 -30.14 -7.52 -12.72
N GLY A 3 -30.45 -6.30 -13.11
CA GLY A 3 -30.66 -5.14 -12.25
C GLY A 3 -30.66 -3.86 -13.09
N PRO A 4 -31.32 -2.78 -12.65
CA PRO A 4 -31.29 -1.52 -13.37
C PRO A 4 -29.87 -0.94 -13.31
N PHE A 5 -29.23 -0.76 -14.47
CA PHE A 5 -27.93 -0.07 -14.60
C PHE A 5 -28.05 1.46 -14.44
N HIS A 6 -29.24 1.95 -14.10
CA HIS A 6 -29.55 3.33 -13.82
C HIS A 6 -30.26 3.39 -12.47
N PRO A 7 -29.82 4.23 -11.53
CA PRO A 7 -30.59 4.49 -10.33
C PRO A 7 -31.76 5.43 -10.66
N ASP A 8 -32.97 5.08 -10.22
CA ASP A 8 -34.18 5.90 -10.40
C ASP A 8 -34.09 7.27 -9.69
N TRP A 9 -33.14 7.41 -8.76
CA TRP A 9 -32.92 8.61 -7.96
C TRP A 9 -31.93 9.60 -8.58
N ALA A 10 -31.24 9.27 -9.68
CA ALA A 10 -30.27 10.16 -10.32
C ALA A 10 -30.78 10.69 -11.67
N ASN A 11 -30.74 12.02 -11.85
CA ASN A 11 -31.17 12.68 -13.09
C ASN A 11 -30.12 12.59 -14.22
N GLU A 12 -28.88 12.28 -13.87
CA GLU A 12 -27.76 12.12 -14.82
C GLU A 12 -26.96 10.87 -14.44
N ILE A 13 -26.52 10.12 -15.45
CA ILE A 13 -25.59 9.01 -15.24
C ILE A 13 -24.18 9.61 -15.14
N PRO A 14 -23.51 9.57 -13.96
CA PRO A 14 -22.12 10.00 -13.87
C PRO A 14 -21.25 9.15 -14.80
N TYR A 15 -20.35 9.78 -15.56
CA TYR A 15 -19.35 9.08 -16.35
C TYR A 15 -18.23 8.59 -15.41
N VAL A 16 -18.51 7.50 -14.68
CA VAL A 16 -17.61 6.89 -13.70
C VAL A 16 -17.37 5.44 -14.10
N MET A 17 -16.10 5.05 -14.19
CA MET A 17 -15.70 3.66 -14.35
C MET A 17 -15.37 3.08 -12.97
N LEU A 18 -16.19 2.12 -12.52
CA LEU A 18 -15.92 1.39 -11.28
C LEU A 18 -15.17 0.10 -11.59
N ILE A 19 -14.11 -0.16 -10.84
CA ILE A 19 -13.29 -1.35 -11.01
C ILE A 19 -13.26 -2.09 -9.69
N ASP A 20 -14.05 -3.17 -9.64
CA ASP A 20 -14.16 -4.01 -8.45
C ASP A 20 -12.94 -4.93 -8.30
N ARG A 21 -12.48 -5.12 -7.07
CA ARG A 21 -11.26 -5.85 -6.72
C ARG A 21 -11.56 -6.89 -5.66
N GLU A 22 -10.73 -7.92 -5.59
CA GLU A 22 -10.87 -8.97 -4.57
C GLU A 22 -10.78 -8.36 -3.14
N GLY A 23 -11.66 -8.83 -2.25
CA GLY A 23 -11.73 -8.35 -0.88
C GLY A 23 -10.43 -8.55 -0.11
N LEU A 24 -10.02 -7.53 0.63
CA LEU A 24 -8.74 -7.47 1.34
C LEU A 24 -8.65 -8.41 2.57
N GLY A 25 -9.78 -8.92 3.06
CA GLY A 25 -9.91 -9.67 4.32
C GLY A 25 -9.85 -11.19 4.23
N HIS A 26 -9.66 -11.78 3.04
CA HIS A 26 -9.68 -13.25 2.87
C HIS A 26 -8.41 -13.98 3.34
N THR A 27 -7.44 -13.28 3.94
CA THR A 27 -6.21 -13.91 4.42
C THR A 27 -5.97 -13.62 5.91
N PRO A 28 -5.92 -14.65 6.78
CA PRO A 28 -5.90 -14.49 8.24
C PRO A 28 -4.55 -14.06 8.83
N ASP A 29 -3.48 -14.03 8.03
CA ASP A 29 -2.18 -13.54 8.45
C ASP A 29 -2.04 -12.08 8.01
N SER A 30 -1.75 -11.20 8.97
CA SER A 30 -1.47 -9.76 8.82
C SER A 30 -0.96 -9.43 7.42
N VAL A 31 -1.81 -8.75 6.65
CA VAL A 31 -1.50 -8.30 5.29
C VAL A 31 -0.38 -7.26 5.38
N SER A 32 0.87 -7.68 5.18
CA SER A 32 2.03 -6.78 5.17
C SER A 32 2.05 -5.88 3.93
N SER A 33 1.59 -6.42 2.80
CA SER A 33 1.52 -5.76 1.48
C SER A 33 0.21 -6.06 0.76
N LEU A 34 -0.24 -5.17 -0.13
CA LEU A 34 -1.38 -5.29 -1.04
C LEU A 34 -0.97 -6.18 -2.23
N PRO A 35 -1.95 -6.80 -2.91
CA PRO A 35 -1.65 -7.58 -4.10
C PRO A 35 -0.92 -6.74 -5.16
N SER A 36 0.07 -7.31 -5.84
CA SER A 36 0.81 -6.60 -6.90
C SER A 36 -0.09 -6.04 -8.01
N SER A 37 -1.16 -6.77 -8.32
CA SER A 37 -2.15 -6.33 -9.31
C SER A 37 -2.96 -5.11 -8.85
N THR A 38 -3.16 -4.95 -7.54
CA THR A 38 -3.83 -3.79 -6.96
C THR A 38 -2.88 -2.60 -6.88
N THR A 39 -1.61 -2.79 -6.53
CA THR A 39 -0.65 -1.68 -6.44
C THR A 39 -0.32 -1.05 -7.80
N ARG A 40 -0.28 -1.83 -8.88
CA ARG A 40 -0.15 -1.32 -10.27
C ARG A 40 -1.31 -0.39 -10.66
N MET A 41 -2.50 -0.70 -10.19
CA MET A 41 -3.71 -0.01 -10.57
C MET A 41 -3.83 1.39 -9.96
N LEU A 42 -3.13 1.66 -8.85
CA LEU A 42 -3.14 2.97 -8.19
C LEU A 42 -2.62 4.10 -9.11
N ASP A 43 -1.77 3.75 -10.09
CA ASP A 43 -1.29 4.66 -11.13
C ASP A 43 -2.39 5.04 -12.13
N GLU A 44 -3.30 4.11 -12.42
CA GLU A 44 -4.25 4.20 -13.55
C GLU A 44 -5.61 4.83 -13.16
N VAL A 45 -5.90 4.95 -11.86
CA VAL A 45 -7.18 5.44 -11.35
C VAL A 45 -7.08 6.86 -10.80
N ASP A 46 -8.16 7.64 -10.92
CA ASP A 46 -8.24 8.99 -10.36
C ASP A 46 -8.62 8.97 -8.87
N THR A 47 -9.37 7.96 -8.44
CA THR A 47 -9.82 7.80 -7.04
C THR A 47 -9.69 6.36 -6.58
N ILE A 48 -9.26 6.17 -5.34
CA ILE A 48 -9.16 4.89 -4.66
C ILE A 48 -10.21 4.83 -3.56
N LEU A 49 -11.22 4.00 -3.75
CA LEU A 49 -12.30 3.80 -2.79
C LEU A 49 -12.03 2.58 -1.90
N ILE A 50 -11.85 2.80 -0.60
CA ILE A 50 -11.84 1.72 0.39
C ILE A 50 -13.25 1.59 0.96
N VAL A 51 -13.82 0.38 0.86
CA VAL A 51 -15.10 0.04 1.49
C VAL A 51 -14.81 -0.83 2.71
N ASP A 52 -15.22 -0.36 3.88
CA ASP A 52 -15.05 -1.05 5.16
C ASP A 52 -16.40 -1.27 5.87
N ASN A 53 -16.43 -2.12 6.89
CA ASN A 53 -17.63 -2.38 7.69
C ASN A 53 -17.65 -1.44 8.91
N ALA A 54 -18.68 -0.59 9.00
CA ALA A 54 -18.85 0.35 10.11
C ALA A 54 -19.00 -0.32 11.48
N GLN A 55 -19.50 -1.57 11.53
CA GLN A 55 -19.73 -2.30 12.77
C GLN A 55 -18.42 -2.70 13.46
N GLN A 56 -17.40 -3.00 12.66
CA GLN A 56 -16.04 -3.31 13.12
C GLN A 56 -15.06 -2.53 12.23
N PRO A 57 -15.01 -1.20 12.38
CA PRO A 57 -14.25 -0.37 11.47
C PRO A 57 -12.75 -0.61 11.68
N MET A 58 -12.00 -0.36 10.62
CA MET A 58 -10.55 -0.26 10.60
C MET A 58 -9.82 -1.49 11.14
N GLN A 59 -10.26 -2.69 10.73
CA GLN A 59 -9.53 -3.92 10.98
C GLN A 59 -8.23 -4.00 10.13
N ALA A 60 -7.44 -5.06 10.33
CA ALA A 60 -6.10 -5.19 9.75
C ALA A 60 -6.02 -4.93 8.23
N ALA A 61 -7.01 -5.39 7.46
CA ALA A 61 -7.00 -5.29 6.00
C ALA A 61 -7.20 -3.85 5.47
N PRO A 62 -8.27 -3.11 5.86
CA PRO A 62 -8.41 -1.68 5.54
C PRO A 62 -7.21 -0.84 5.99
N VAL A 63 -6.66 -1.13 7.18
CA VAL A 63 -5.48 -0.44 7.73
C VAL A 63 -4.27 -0.64 6.84
N ALA A 64 -3.96 -1.89 6.48
CA ALA A 64 -2.84 -2.21 5.60
C ALA A 64 -2.98 -1.56 4.22
N ALA A 65 -4.20 -1.49 3.68
CA ALA A 65 -4.46 -0.84 2.41
C ALA A 65 -4.23 0.68 2.48
N MET A 66 -4.79 1.35 3.48
CA MET A 66 -4.59 2.79 3.68
C MET A 66 -3.12 3.13 3.84
N ARG A 67 -2.42 2.38 4.70
CA ARG A 67 -0.98 2.55 4.94
C ARG A 67 -0.18 2.47 3.66
N GLN A 68 -0.44 1.48 2.81
CA GLN A 68 0.31 1.30 1.57
C GLN A 68 -0.05 2.29 0.46
N ILE A 69 -1.32 2.66 0.33
CA ILE A 69 -1.76 3.72 -0.58
C ILE A 69 -1.04 5.02 -0.22
N ALA A 70 -0.95 5.32 1.08
CA ALA A 70 -0.21 6.45 1.59
C ALA A 70 1.30 6.30 1.35
N ALA A 71 1.91 5.17 1.71
CA ALA A 71 3.34 4.91 1.50
C ALA A 71 3.76 5.05 0.03
N ALA A 72 2.89 4.66 -0.90
CA ALA A 72 3.13 4.68 -2.33
C ALA A 72 2.87 6.04 -3.01
N GLY A 73 2.44 7.08 -2.29
CA GLY A 73 2.24 8.42 -2.87
C GLY A 73 0.84 8.72 -3.37
N TYR A 74 -0.16 7.92 -3.02
CA TYR A 74 -1.55 8.07 -3.53
C TYR A 74 -2.56 8.44 -2.43
N GLY A 75 -2.10 8.99 -1.30
CA GLY A 75 -2.99 9.39 -0.20
C GLY A 75 -4.05 10.41 -0.64
N GLU A 76 -3.71 11.32 -1.55
CA GLU A 76 -4.65 12.30 -2.13
C GLU A 76 -5.80 11.67 -2.93
N LYS A 77 -5.63 10.45 -3.44
CA LYS A 77 -6.67 9.73 -4.19
C LYS A 77 -7.63 8.98 -3.27
N LEU A 78 -7.36 8.93 -1.96
CA LEU A 78 -8.10 8.07 -1.03
C LEU A 78 -9.51 8.60 -0.74
N VAL A 79 -10.48 7.70 -0.78
CA VAL A 79 -11.85 7.90 -0.29
C VAL A 79 -12.23 6.71 0.58
N LEU A 80 -12.87 6.95 1.71
CA LEU A 80 -13.29 5.91 2.65
C LEU A 80 -14.82 5.85 2.75
N CYS A 81 -15.37 4.66 2.53
CA CYS A 81 -16.80 4.39 2.68
C CYS A 81 -17.01 3.30 3.72
N PHE A 82 -17.78 3.60 4.76
CA PHE A 82 -18.22 2.60 5.70
C PHE A 82 -19.61 2.10 5.31
N SER A 83 -19.70 0.80 5.05
CA SER A 83 -20.96 0.07 4.86
C SER A 83 -21.57 -0.36 6.20
N HIS A 84 -22.84 -0.76 6.21
CA HIS A 84 -23.52 -1.30 7.38
C HIS A 84 -23.57 -0.34 8.58
N PHE A 85 -23.62 0.98 8.34
CA PHE A 85 -23.64 1.96 9.42
C PHE A 85 -24.87 1.84 10.33
N GLU A 86 -25.99 1.29 9.84
CA GLU A 86 -27.16 0.96 10.65
C GLU A 86 -26.86 -0.06 11.77
N LEU A 87 -25.82 -0.87 11.61
CA LEU A 87 -25.38 -1.87 12.58
C LEU A 87 -24.48 -1.29 13.66
N VAL A 88 -24.11 0.00 13.60
CA VAL A 88 -23.34 0.65 14.66
C VAL A 88 -24.30 0.98 15.81
N HIS A 89 -24.19 0.24 16.91
CA HIS A 89 -24.99 0.46 18.12
C HIS A 89 -24.22 0.02 19.35
N GLY A 90 -24.55 0.60 20.50
CA GLY A 90 -23.95 0.23 21.78
C GLY A 90 -24.54 1.04 22.92
N PRO A 91 -24.32 0.62 24.19
CA PRO A 91 -24.84 1.33 25.36
C PRO A 91 -24.39 2.80 25.42
N ASN A 92 -23.21 3.10 24.87
CA ASN A 92 -22.61 4.44 24.86
C ASN A 92 -22.86 5.20 23.54
N LEU A 93 -23.73 4.70 22.65
CA LEU A 93 -23.99 5.27 21.33
C LEU A 93 -25.49 5.61 21.18
N PRO A 94 -26.00 6.60 21.95
CA PRO A 94 -27.43 6.86 22.08
C PRO A 94 -28.07 7.40 20.80
N ASP A 95 -27.30 8.08 19.95
CA ASP A 95 -27.78 8.73 18.74
C ASP A 95 -26.83 8.55 17.55
N ILE A 96 -27.24 9.04 16.38
CA ILE A 96 -26.50 8.91 15.12
C ILE A 96 -25.15 9.65 15.15
N ASN A 97 -25.06 10.77 15.86
CA ASN A 97 -23.83 11.55 15.96
C ASN A 97 -22.80 10.80 16.81
N ALA A 98 -23.21 10.20 17.92
CA ALA A 98 -22.35 9.35 18.73
C ALA A 98 -21.82 8.16 17.93
N ARG A 99 -22.67 7.51 17.11
CA ARG A 99 -22.26 6.42 16.21
C ARG A 99 -21.26 6.89 15.16
N ARG A 100 -21.48 8.05 14.53
CA ARG A 100 -20.56 8.66 13.57
C ARG A 100 -19.21 8.95 14.21
N GLN A 101 -19.21 9.57 15.40
CA GLN A 101 -17.99 9.89 16.12
C GLN A 101 -17.22 8.64 16.54
N HIS A 102 -17.90 7.55 16.88
CA HIS A 102 -17.25 6.26 17.17
C HIS A 102 -16.46 5.72 15.96
N VAL A 103 -17.06 5.73 14.76
CA VAL A 103 -16.38 5.28 13.54
C VAL A 103 -15.22 6.20 13.19
N ILE A 104 -15.41 7.52 13.27
CA ILE A 104 -14.34 8.51 13.01
C ILE A 104 -13.18 8.33 13.99
N ALA A 105 -13.45 8.09 15.28
CA ALA A 105 -12.40 7.86 16.26
C ALA A 105 -11.55 6.61 15.94
N SER A 106 -12.16 5.56 15.38
CA SER A 106 -11.40 4.40 14.88
C SER A 106 -10.50 4.75 13.71
N VAL A 107 -10.96 5.62 12.79
CA VAL A 107 -10.11 6.15 11.71
C VAL A 107 -8.97 6.98 12.28
N ASP A 108 -9.26 7.89 13.22
CA ASP A 108 -8.24 8.75 13.85
C ASP A 108 -7.12 7.96 14.51
N GLN A 109 -7.45 6.86 15.20
CA GLN A 109 -6.47 5.97 15.80
C GLN A 109 -5.55 5.35 14.75
N VAL A 110 -6.11 4.97 13.60
CA VAL A 110 -5.33 4.38 12.49
C VAL A 110 -4.45 5.43 11.83
N LEU A 111 -4.96 6.65 11.62
CA LEU A 111 -4.18 7.74 11.05
C LEU A 111 -2.96 8.08 11.92
N SER A 112 -3.12 8.10 13.25
CA SER A 112 -1.99 8.27 14.15
C SER A 112 -1.02 7.08 14.14
N ALA A 113 -1.52 5.86 14.02
CA ALA A 113 -0.64 4.69 13.88
C ALA A 113 0.19 4.76 12.59
N ILE A 114 -0.44 5.12 11.46
CA ILE A 114 0.25 5.34 10.18
C ILE A 114 1.24 6.50 10.29
N GLY A 115 0.88 7.60 10.97
CA GLY A 115 1.77 8.74 11.20
C GLY A 115 3.03 8.40 11.98
N ASN A 116 2.91 7.56 13.00
CA ASN A 116 4.06 7.10 13.77
C ASN A 116 5.04 6.26 12.94
N GLU A 117 4.55 5.55 11.91
CA GLU A 117 5.37 4.70 11.04
C GLU A 117 5.92 5.45 9.81
N LEU A 118 5.09 6.28 9.16
CA LEU A 118 5.40 6.94 7.88
C LEU A 118 5.71 8.43 8.02
N GLY A 119 5.68 8.97 9.23
CA GLY A 119 5.94 10.38 9.53
C GLY A 119 4.69 11.27 9.57
N TYR A 120 4.81 12.39 10.29
CA TYR A 120 3.75 13.37 10.51
C TYR A 120 3.13 13.95 9.22
N PRO A 121 3.89 14.28 8.15
CA PRO A 121 3.31 14.78 6.90
C PRO A 121 2.28 13.80 6.30
N THR A 122 2.57 12.50 6.35
CA THR A 122 1.66 11.46 5.87
C THR A 122 0.37 11.40 6.69
N GLU A 123 0.44 11.50 8.02
CA GLU A 123 -0.76 11.57 8.87
C GLU A 123 -1.59 12.81 8.57
N ARG A 124 -0.95 13.98 8.45
CA ARG A 124 -1.60 15.25 8.12
C ARG A 124 -2.35 15.16 6.79
N LEU A 125 -1.70 14.67 5.74
CA LEU A 125 -2.31 14.45 4.43
C LEU A 125 -3.58 13.61 4.55
N LEU A 126 -3.48 12.44 5.20
CA LEU A 126 -4.61 11.53 5.29
C LEU A 126 -5.76 12.13 6.11
N ARG A 127 -5.46 12.87 7.19
CA ARG A 127 -6.47 13.59 7.98
C ARG A 127 -7.20 14.63 7.13
N GLN A 128 -6.45 15.50 6.46
CA GLN A 128 -7.02 16.52 5.58
C GLN A 128 -7.87 15.90 4.47
N ARG A 129 -7.38 14.82 3.86
CA ARG A 129 -8.11 14.12 2.80
C ARG A 129 -9.41 13.51 3.32
N LEU A 130 -9.37 12.77 4.42
CA LEU A 130 -10.51 12.02 4.94
C LEU A 130 -11.53 12.89 5.68
N ASP A 131 -11.15 14.09 6.13
CA ASP A 131 -12.11 15.10 6.64
C ASP A 131 -13.20 15.42 5.60
N ARG A 132 -12.85 15.35 4.30
CA ARG A 132 -13.75 15.65 3.18
C ARG A 132 -14.22 14.43 2.39
N ASN A 133 -13.63 13.25 2.62
CA ASN A 133 -13.81 12.07 1.79
C ASN A 133 -14.12 10.79 2.59
N LEU A 134 -14.86 10.93 3.69
CA LEU A 134 -15.34 9.83 4.51
C LEU A 134 -16.87 9.81 4.52
N TYR A 135 -17.43 8.68 4.09
CA TYR A 135 -18.87 8.50 3.90
C TYR A 135 -19.41 7.34 4.75
N LEU A 136 -20.58 7.54 5.37
CA LEU A 136 -21.24 6.53 6.20
C LEU A 136 -22.53 6.04 5.53
N LEU A 137 -22.50 4.82 5.03
CA LEU A 137 -23.55 4.24 4.20
C LEU A 137 -24.34 3.18 4.97
N SER A 138 -25.66 3.33 4.99
CA SER A 138 -26.57 2.38 5.62
C SER A 138 -27.46 1.67 4.61
N ARG A 139 -27.84 0.42 4.90
CA ARG A 139 -28.91 -0.33 4.21
C ARG A 139 -28.75 -0.49 2.69
N LEU A 140 -27.49 -0.63 2.22
CA LEU A 140 -27.15 -0.84 0.81
C LEU A 140 -27.67 -2.17 0.21
N HIS A 141 -28.19 -3.07 1.03
CA HIS A 141 -28.75 -4.36 0.62
C HIS A 141 -30.20 -4.27 0.11
N SER A 142 -30.85 -3.12 0.25
CA SER A 142 -32.21 -2.85 -0.21
C SER A 142 -32.26 -1.64 -1.13
N GLY A 143 -33.36 -1.48 -1.89
CA GLY A 143 -33.61 -0.22 -2.59
C GLY A 143 -33.59 0.96 -1.62
N LEU A 144 -33.01 2.08 -2.05
CA LEU A 144 -32.94 3.33 -1.28
C LEU A 144 -34.12 4.24 -1.63
N ASP A 145 -35.32 3.86 -1.19
CA ASP A 145 -36.59 4.50 -1.53
C ASP A 145 -37.38 5.01 -0.31
N ARG A 146 -36.85 4.81 0.90
CA ARG A 146 -37.52 5.17 2.16
C ARG A 146 -37.05 6.52 2.69
N PRO A 147 -37.88 7.23 3.50
CA PRO A 147 -37.46 8.48 4.16
C PRO A 147 -36.18 8.31 4.99
N ASP A 148 -36.02 7.17 5.66
CA ASP A 148 -34.85 6.86 6.47
C ASP A 148 -33.57 6.66 5.63
N ASP A 149 -33.66 6.56 4.29
CA ASP A 149 -32.53 6.45 3.36
C ASP A 149 -31.94 7.82 2.99
N ALA A 150 -32.56 8.92 3.43
CA ALA A 150 -32.17 10.27 3.06
C ALA A 150 -30.70 10.57 3.36
N ASP A 151 -30.18 10.10 4.49
CA ASP A 151 -28.77 10.29 4.88
C ASP A 151 -27.83 9.51 3.96
N THR A 152 -28.08 8.22 3.73
CA THR A 152 -27.28 7.40 2.78
C THR A 152 -27.32 8.00 1.37
N LEU A 153 -28.49 8.44 0.90
CA LEU A 153 -28.64 9.09 -0.41
C LEU A 153 -27.88 10.43 -0.46
N GLY A 154 -27.85 11.16 0.66
CA GLY A 154 -26.99 12.33 0.84
C GLY A 154 -25.54 11.95 0.62
N GLU A 155 -25.00 11.06 1.44
CA GLU A 155 -23.60 10.60 1.39
C GLU A 155 -23.20 10.10 -0.01
N LEU A 156 -24.06 9.31 -0.68
CA LEU A 156 -23.82 8.85 -2.06
C LEU A 156 -23.79 10.00 -3.08
N ARG A 157 -24.65 11.00 -2.95
CA ARG A 157 -24.60 12.18 -3.84
C ARG A 157 -23.32 12.98 -3.63
N TRP A 158 -22.89 13.15 -2.38
CA TRP A 158 -21.63 13.81 -2.06
C TRP A 158 -20.43 13.03 -2.61
N LEU A 159 -20.41 11.71 -2.43
CA LEU A 159 -19.41 10.83 -3.02
C LEU A 159 -19.35 10.97 -4.54
N LEU A 160 -20.49 10.88 -5.22
CA LEU A 160 -20.56 11.06 -6.68
C LEU A 160 -20.11 12.46 -7.12
N GLY A 161 -20.36 13.49 -6.31
CA GLY A 161 -19.83 14.83 -6.54
C GLY A 161 -18.31 14.87 -6.47
N GLN A 162 -17.71 14.25 -5.46
CA GLN A 162 -16.25 14.18 -5.31
C GLN A 162 -15.58 13.38 -6.43
N LEU A 163 -16.19 12.26 -6.86
CA LEU A 163 -15.67 11.44 -7.96
C LEU A 163 -15.67 12.16 -9.32
N ARG A 164 -16.35 13.30 -9.44
CA ARG A 164 -16.39 14.13 -10.66
C ARG A 164 -15.39 15.29 -10.62
N VAL A 165 -14.73 15.54 -9.50
CA VAL A 165 -13.77 16.65 -9.40
C VAL A 165 -12.51 16.27 -10.17
N GLU A 166 -12.19 17.03 -11.22
CA GLU A 166 -10.93 16.89 -11.94
C GLU A 166 -9.77 17.27 -11.01
N ALA A 167 -8.69 16.49 -11.04
CA ALA A 167 -7.50 16.79 -10.27
C ALA A 167 -6.90 18.12 -10.76
N GLU A 168 -6.64 19.03 -9.82
CA GLU A 168 -5.92 20.26 -10.14
C GLU A 168 -4.48 19.93 -10.57
N PRO A 169 -3.89 20.71 -11.49
CA PRO A 169 -2.49 20.55 -11.86
C PRO A 169 -1.58 20.66 -10.64
N LEU A 170 -0.55 19.80 -10.60
CA LEU A 170 0.47 19.80 -9.56
C LEU A 170 1.21 21.16 -9.54
N ASP A 171 1.17 21.85 -8.39
CA ASP A 171 1.94 23.07 -8.16
C ASP A 171 3.01 22.80 -7.10
N LEU A 172 4.24 22.59 -7.56
CA LEU A 172 5.38 22.31 -6.69
C LEU A 172 6.04 23.56 -6.12
N GLY A 173 5.56 24.75 -6.48
CA GLY A 173 6.18 26.02 -6.11
C GLY A 173 7.69 26.11 -6.46
N ASP A 174 8.36 27.08 -5.83
CA ASP A 174 9.77 27.41 -6.12
C ASP A 174 10.78 26.84 -5.09
N SER A 175 10.32 26.21 -4.02
CA SER A 175 11.21 25.62 -3.00
C SER A 175 11.43 24.13 -3.24
N ARG A 176 12.67 23.65 -3.07
CA ARG A 176 13.03 22.23 -3.21
C ARG A 176 13.76 21.73 -1.98
N PRO A 177 13.49 20.49 -1.54
CA PRO A 177 14.21 19.89 -0.43
C PRO A 177 15.62 19.47 -0.88
N LEU A 178 16.56 19.56 0.07
CA LEU A 178 17.90 19.00 -0.03
C LEU A 178 17.99 17.80 0.91
N TYR A 179 18.40 16.65 0.39
CA TYR A 179 18.57 15.44 1.19
C TYR A 179 20.02 14.95 1.22
N SER A 180 20.33 14.11 2.20
CA SER A 180 21.62 13.41 2.27
C SER A 180 21.55 12.05 1.56
N ARG A 181 22.46 11.81 0.63
CA ARG A 181 22.68 10.52 -0.02
C ARG A 181 23.10 9.44 0.98
N GLY A 182 23.90 9.80 1.99
CA GLY A 182 24.30 8.89 3.06
C GLY A 182 23.10 8.40 3.88
N ARG A 183 22.16 9.30 4.21
CA ARG A 183 20.89 8.93 4.87
C ARG A 183 20.02 8.06 3.98
N LEU A 184 19.91 8.40 2.69
CA LEU A 184 19.15 7.59 1.73
C LEU A 184 19.69 6.15 1.68
N ALA A 185 21.01 5.98 1.58
CA ALA A 185 21.62 4.66 1.57
C ALA A 185 21.31 3.88 2.85
N ALA A 186 21.44 4.51 4.03
CA ALA A 186 21.13 3.88 5.30
C ALA A 186 19.66 3.42 5.39
N VAL A 187 18.71 4.27 4.97
CA VAL A 187 17.27 3.93 4.98
C VAL A 187 16.95 2.77 4.03
N VAL A 188 17.59 2.72 2.86
CA VAL A 188 17.45 1.61 1.91
C VAL A 188 17.97 0.31 2.52
N ASP A 189 19.16 0.35 3.13
CA ASP A 189 19.77 -0.82 3.79
C ASP A 189 18.91 -1.33 4.95
N ASP A 190 18.41 -0.43 5.80
CA ASP A 190 17.55 -0.77 6.94
C ASP A 190 16.23 -1.40 6.47
N SER A 191 15.63 -0.86 5.39
CA SER A 191 14.39 -1.39 4.80
C SER A 191 14.59 -2.80 4.24
N ILE A 192 15.71 -3.03 3.56
CA ILE A 192 16.09 -4.35 3.04
C ILE A 192 16.37 -5.34 4.16
N ALA A 193 17.08 -4.92 5.21
CA ALA A 193 17.36 -5.76 6.38
C ALA A 193 16.08 -6.17 7.10
N ALA A 194 15.14 -5.24 7.28
CA ALA A 194 13.83 -5.51 7.87
C ALA A 194 13.01 -6.52 7.03
N TYR A 195 12.99 -6.32 5.70
CA TYR A 195 12.37 -7.25 4.76
C TYR A 195 12.96 -8.66 4.84
N LEU A 196 14.30 -8.78 4.80
CA LEU A 196 14.98 -10.07 4.86
C LEU A 196 14.71 -10.76 6.18
N ARG A 197 14.76 -10.03 7.31
CA ARG A 197 14.42 -10.59 8.62
C ARG A 197 12.99 -11.10 8.68
N TYR A 198 12.03 -10.34 8.14
CA TYR A 198 10.63 -10.78 8.07
C TYR A 198 10.50 -12.09 7.29
N TRP A 199 11.14 -12.20 6.12
CA TRP A 199 11.06 -13.40 5.28
C TRP A 199 11.84 -14.59 5.85
N GLU A 200 12.96 -14.35 6.53
CA GLU A 200 13.73 -15.37 7.24
C GLU A 200 12.85 -16.11 8.26
N LEU A 201 12.11 -15.34 9.08
CA LEU A 201 11.18 -15.86 10.08
C LEU A 201 9.94 -16.51 9.45
N ARG A 202 9.37 -15.86 8.42
CA ARG A 202 8.19 -16.34 7.70
C ARG A 202 8.43 -17.68 7.02
N LEU A 203 9.64 -17.92 6.51
CA LEU A 203 10.03 -19.19 5.90
C LEU A 203 10.45 -20.26 6.93
N GLY A 204 10.65 -19.89 8.20
CA GLY A 204 11.15 -20.79 9.24
C GLY A 204 12.63 -21.15 9.08
N VAL A 205 13.40 -20.29 8.40
CA VAL A 205 14.87 -20.42 8.31
C VAL A 205 15.51 -19.84 9.56
N GLY A 206 14.98 -18.71 10.03
CA GLY A 206 15.31 -18.11 11.31
C GLY A 206 14.28 -18.49 12.37
N THR A 207 14.63 -18.26 13.64
CA THR A 207 13.77 -18.58 14.78
C THR A 207 13.37 -17.32 15.55
N ASP A 208 12.07 -17.20 15.82
CA ASP A 208 11.50 -16.28 16.79
C ASP A 208 10.31 -16.97 17.46
N PRO A 209 10.27 -17.10 18.80
CA PRO A 209 9.17 -17.77 19.50
C PRO A 209 7.79 -17.15 19.29
N THR A 210 7.73 -15.89 18.86
CA THR A 210 6.48 -15.14 18.66
C THR A 210 5.94 -15.25 17.25
N VAL A 211 6.75 -15.71 16.29
CA VAL A 211 6.39 -15.79 14.87
C VAL A 211 6.14 -17.23 14.47
N ARG A 212 4.95 -17.49 13.91
CA ARG A 212 4.63 -18.79 13.33
C ARG A 212 5.06 -18.82 11.85
N PRO A 213 5.94 -19.74 11.43
CA PRO A 213 6.32 -19.87 10.04
C PRO A 213 5.13 -20.24 9.14
N ALA A 214 5.22 -19.85 7.87
CA ALA A 214 4.27 -20.24 6.85
C ALA A 214 4.27 -21.77 6.67
N HIS A 215 3.08 -22.33 6.45
CA HIS A 215 2.96 -23.76 6.19
C HIS A 215 3.69 -24.14 4.89
N TRP A 216 4.40 -25.27 4.89
CA TRP A 216 5.25 -25.72 3.78
C TRP A 216 4.52 -25.80 2.43
N SER A 217 3.21 -26.08 2.44
CA SER A 217 2.41 -26.15 1.22
C SER A 217 2.25 -24.78 0.56
N LYS A 218 2.19 -23.70 1.35
CA LYS A 218 2.15 -22.32 0.84
C LYS A 218 3.48 -21.95 0.18
N VAL A 219 4.61 -22.26 0.84
CA VAL A 219 5.95 -22.06 0.29
C VAL A 219 6.13 -22.83 -1.03
N LYS A 220 5.66 -24.09 -1.08
CA LYS A 220 5.68 -24.89 -2.31
C LYS A 220 4.81 -24.27 -3.41
N ALA A 221 3.60 -23.82 -3.09
CA ALA A 221 2.70 -23.19 -4.06
C ALA A 221 3.28 -21.88 -4.62
N LEU A 222 3.92 -21.07 -3.76
CA LEU A 222 4.67 -19.88 -4.16
C LEU A 222 5.76 -20.23 -5.18
N CYS A 223 6.60 -21.23 -4.87
CA CYS A 223 7.67 -21.68 -5.78
C CYS A 223 7.10 -22.14 -7.14
N VAL A 224 5.97 -22.87 -7.15
CA VAL A 224 5.32 -23.29 -8.39
C VAL A 224 4.90 -22.08 -9.24
N ARG A 225 4.30 -21.06 -8.61
CA ARG A 225 3.79 -19.87 -9.32
C ARG A 225 4.92 -19.01 -9.90
N TYR A 226 5.98 -18.79 -9.12
CA TYR A 226 7.16 -18.06 -9.55
C TYR A 226 7.93 -18.80 -10.64
N ALA A 227 8.19 -20.10 -10.46
CA ALA A 227 8.89 -20.91 -11.47
C ALA A 227 8.16 -20.99 -12.82
N ARG A 228 6.82 -20.89 -12.81
CA ARG A 228 5.99 -20.87 -14.02
C ARG A 228 5.74 -19.45 -14.55
N ARG A 229 6.21 -18.42 -13.84
CA ARG A 229 5.88 -17.01 -14.10
C ARG A 229 4.38 -16.78 -14.27
N SER A 230 3.54 -17.53 -13.54
CA SER A 230 2.08 -17.43 -13.67
C SER A 230 1.49 -16.35 -12.79
N ASN A 231 2.10 -16.09 -11.63
CA ASN A 231 1.62 -15.14 -10.63
C ASN A 231 2.77 -14.85 -9.64
N ASP A 232 2.95 -13.59 -9.23
CA ASP A 232 4.00 -13.08 -8.35
C ASP A 232 3.63 -13.14 -6.85
N GLU A 233 2.59 -13.89 -6.49
CA GLU A 233 2.16 -14.08 -5.11
C GLU A 233 1.39 -15.39 -4.87
N TYR A 234 1.24 -15.77 -3.61
CA TYR A 234 0.34 -16.84 -3.15
C TYR A 234 -0.29 -16.49 -1.79
N GLU A 235 -1.61 -16.23 -1.76
CA GLU A 235 -2.32 -15.79 -0.55
C GLU A 235 -1.64 -14.55 0.08
N SER A 236 -1.10 -14.69 1.30
CA SER A 236 -0.34 -13.66 2.03
C SER A 236 1.16 -13.71 1.76
N MET A 237 1.64 -14.61 0.90
CA MET A 237 3.06 -14.69 0.53
C MET A 237 3.32 -13.84 -0.71
N ARG A 238 3.90 -12.65 -0.53
CA ARG A 238 4.09 -11.64 -1.57
C ARG A 238 5.55 -11.12 -1.56
N PRO A 239 6.57 -11.93 -1.93
CA PRO A 239 7.97 -11.51 -1.80
C PRO A 239 8.28 -10.18 -2.47
N ALA A 240 7.76 -9.95 -3.68
CA ALA A 240 7.95 -8.70 -4.41
C ALA A 240 7.14 -7.55 -3.81
N GLY A 241 5.86 -7.79 -3.48
CA GLY A 241 5.00 -6.77 -2.85
C GLY A 241 5.49 -6.33 -1.47
N ASP A 242 5.98 -7.27 -0.65
CA ASP A 242 6.52 -7.00 0.68
C ASP A 242 7.83 -6.19 0.60
N LEU A 243 8.68 -6.46 -0.38
CA LEU A 243 9.91 -5.69 -0.60
C LEU A 243 9.59 -4.28 -1.09
N LEU A 244 8.66 -4.15 -2.04
CA LEU A 244 8.19 -2.85 -2.51
C LEU A 244 7.63 -2.03 -1.34
N ALA A 245 6.79 -2.62 -0.50
CA ALA A 245 6.22 -1.98 0.68
C ALA A 245 7.32 -1.48 1.63
N ALA A 246 8.28 -2.34 1.99
CA ALA A 246 9.39 -1.97 2.87
C ALA A 246 10.21 -0.79 2.32
N LEU A 247 10.51 -0.80 1.01
CA LEU A 247 11.25 0.29 0.36
C LEU A 247 10.44 1.60 0.30
N THR A 248 9.13 1.52 0.03
CA THR A 248 8.27 2.72 0.01
C THR A 248 8.08 3.31 1.41
N ASP A 249 8.02 2.46 2.45
CA ASP A 249 7.94 2.90 3.84
C ASP A 249 9.22 3.65 4.23
N GLY A 250 10.40 3.07 3.95
CA GLY A 250 11.68 3.73 4.12
C GLY A 250 11.74 5.07 3.37
N MET A 251 11.28 5.09 2.11
CA MET A 251 11.23 6.31 1.32
C MET A 251 10.38 7.41 1.98
N ARG A 252 9.23 7.08 2.56
CA ARG A 252 8.41 8.07 3.29
C ARG A 252 9.14 8.65 4.50
N VAL A 253 9.78 7.78 5.29
CA VAL A 253 10.58 8.19 6.45
C VAL A 253 11.76 9.08 6.03
N PHE A 254 12.39 8.78 4.89
CA PHE A 254 13.45 9.60 4.34
C PHE A 254 12.97 10.98 3.91
N LEU A 255 11.85 11.06 3.18
CA LEU A 255 11.32 12.31 2.65
C LEU A 255 10.82 13.26 3.74
N ALA A 256 10.30 12.73 4.84
CA ALA A 256 9.75 13.50 5.95
C ALA A 256 10.78 14.41 6.66
N GLU A 257 12.07 14.21 6.43
CA GLU A 257 13.13 14.95 7.12
C GLU A 257 14.25 15.40 6.16
N PRO A 258 13.99 16.43 5.34
CA PRO A 258 15.02 17.06 4.53
C PRO A 258 16.08 17.76 5.38
N LEU A 259 17.31 17.88 4.87
CA LEU A 259 18.37 18.65 5.53
C LEU A 259 18.02 20.13 5.62
N ARG A 260 17.45 20.65 4.53
CA ARG A 260 16.95 22.03 4.40
C ARG A 260 16.12 22.16 3.13
N TRP A 261 15.48 23.31 2.99
CA TRP A 261 14.79 23.75 1.78
C TRP A 261 15.56 24.87 1.09
N THR A 262 15.55 24.92 -0.24
CA THR A 262 16.30 25.93 -1.02
C THR A 262 15.80 27.36 -0.75
N ASN A 263 14.47 27.55 -0.68
CA ASN A 263 13.82 28.86 -0.53
C ASN A 263 13.00 28.96 0.77
N GLY A 264 13.44 28.25 1.82
CA GLY A 264 12.66 28.09 3.05
C GLY A 264 11.60 27.01 2.91
N THR A 265 11.04 26.59 4.05
CA THR A 265 10.00 25.55 4.08
C THR A 265 8.77 26.05 3.33
N PRO A 266 8.26 25.32 2.31
CA PRO A 266 7.04 25.68 1.61
C PRO A 266 5.82 25.55 2.55
N ASP A 267 4.65 25.97 2.07
CA ASP A 267 3.40 25.65 2.77
C ASP A 267 3.15 24.13 2.76
N GLU A 268 2.26 23.69 3.65
CA GLU A 268 2.02 22.28 3.94
C GLU A 268 1.50 21.49 2.73
N ASP A 269 0.71 22.14 1.86
CA ASP A 269 0.12 21.49 0.68
C ASP A 269 1.20 21.31 -0.38
N THR A 270 1.99 22.36 -0.66
CA THR A 270 3.13 22.30 -1.58
C THR A 270 4.19 21.27 -1.12
N GLU A 271 4.51 21.24 0.18
CA GLU A 271 5.41 20.23 0.76
C GLU A 271 4.93 18.81 0.44
N GLN A 272 3.64 18.56 0.64
CA GLN A 272 3.03 17.25 0.43
C GLN A 272 3.02 16.84 -1.04
N GLN A 273 2.70 17.78 -1.94
CA GLN A 273 2.73 17.54 -3.38
C GLN A 273 4.13 17.17 -3.87
N ILE A 274 5.18 17.81 -3.34
CA ILE A 274 6.58 17.47 -3.64
C ILE A 274 6.89 16.04 -3.19
N HIS A 275 6.53 15.69 -1.95
CA HIS A 275 6.75 14.34 -1.42
C HIS A 275 6.03 13.28 -2.27
N ASP A 276 4.74 13.49 -2.57
CA ASP A 276 3.93 12.54 -3.33
C ASP A 276 4.36 12.43 -4.79
N ALA A 277 4.80 13.51 -5.41
CA ALA A 277 5.35 13.49 -6.77
C ALA A 277 6.61 12.60 -6.86
N LEU A 278 7.55 12.78 -5.93
CA LEU A 278 8.77 11.97 -5.89
C LEU A 278 8.45 10.52 -5.51
N THR A 279 7.62 10.29 -4.50
CA THR A 279 7.23 8.94 -4.06
C THR A 279 6.57 8.16 -5.19
N ARG A 280 5.63 8.74 -5.95
CA ARG A 280 4.95 8.05 -7.06
C ARG A 280 5.92 7.65 -8.17
N LYS A 281 6.79 8.57 -8.60
CA LYS A 281 7.83 8.30 -9.62
C LYS A 281 8.75 7.17 -9.19
N VAL A 282 9.27 7.23 -7.97
CA VAL A 282 10.16 6.19 -7.41
C VAL A 282 9.43 4.86 -7.29
N THR A 283 8.21 4.85 -6.74
CA THR A 283 7.42 3.62 -6.54
C THR A 283 7.18 2.87 -7.84
N ALA A 284 6.89 3.58 -8.94
CA ALA A 284 6.67 2.96 -10.25
C ALA A 284 7.93 2.21 -10.75
N ASP A 285 9.12 2.78 -10.55
CA ASP A 285 10.38 2.14 -10.96
C ASP A 285 10.81 1.03 -10.00
N LEU A 286 10.67 1.24 -8.69
CA LEU A 286 10.93 0.20 -7.69
C LEU A 286 10.07 -1.03 -7.93
N ARG A 287 8.79 -0.84 -8.24
CA ARG A 287 7.87 -1.92 -8.58
C ARG A 287 8.38 -2.74 -9.75
N ARG A 288 8.84 -2.08 -10.83
CA ARG A 288 9.42 -2.76 -12.00
C ARG A 288 10.70 -3.51 -11.61
N MET A 289 11.63 -2.83 -10.95
CA MET A 289 12.91 -3.38 -10.51
C MET A 289 12.75 -4.63 -9.63
N VAL A 290 11.86 -4.55 -8.63
CA VAL A 290 11.60 -5.66 -7.70
C VAL A 290 10.92 -6.83 -8.41
N ASN A 291 9.95 -6.56 -9.30
CA ASN A 291 9.28 -7.59 -10.08
C ASN A 291 10.27 -8.30 -11.03
N ASP A 292 11.08 -7.55 -11.76
CA ASP A 292 12.03 -8.13 -12.71
C ASP A 292 13.03 -9.01 -11.96
N ARG A 293 13.57 -8.50 -10.86
CA ARG A 293 14.57 -9.19 -10.05
C ARG A 293 14.05 -10.45 -9.33
N LEU A 294 12.91 -10.37 -8.64
CA LEU A 294 12.41 -11.49 -7.83
C LEU A 294 11.49 -12.44 -8.58
N PHE A 295 10.81 -12.00 -9.64
CA PHE A 295 9.81 -12.80 -10.35
C PHE A 295 10.26 -13.20 -11.75
N LEU A 296 10.73 -12.27 -12.58
CA LEU A 296 11.11 -12.60 -13.96
C LEU A 296 12.47 -13.32 -14.00
N ASP A 297 13.52 -12.69 -13.51
CA ASP A 297 14.90 -13.14 -13.67
C ASP A 297 15.22 -14.33 -12.77
N ALA A 298 14.63 -14.38 -11.56
CA ALA A 298 14.84 -15.46 -10.60
C ALA A 298 14.07 -16.75 -10.91
N ALA A 299 13.31 -16.84 -12.01
CA ALA A 299 12.39 -17.95 -12.28
C ALA A 299 13.07 -19.34 -12.24
N GLU A 300 14.31 -19.46 -12.72
CA GLU A 300 15.08 -20.71 -12.65
C GLU A 300 15.46 -21.08 -11.21
N LEU A 301 15.84 -20.10 -10.39
CA LEU A 301 16.14 -20.33 -8.97
C LEU A 301 14.88 -20.81 -8.22
N TRP A 302 13.72 -20.25 -8.56
CA TRP A 302 12.43 -20.73 -8.05
C TRP A 302 12.09 -22.13 -8.54
N ALA A 303 12.46 -22.49 -9.78
CA ALA A 303 12.28 -23.83 -10.31
C ALA A 303 13.13 -24.86 -9.54
N GLU A 304 14.36 -24.52 -9.20
CA GLU A 304 15.19 -25.37 -8.35
C GLU A 304 14.54 -25.63 -6.98
N ALA A 305 14.03 -24.59 -6.31
CA ALA A 305 13.34 -24.72 -5.03
C ALA A 305 12.02 -25.52 -5.16
N ARG A 306 11.30 -25.37 -6.28
CA ARG A 306 10.10 -26.14 -6.60
C ARG A 306 10.39 -27.63 -6.72
N ASP A 307 11.49 -27.99 -7.37
CA ASP A 307 11.82 -29.36 -7.77
C ASP A 307 12.47 -30.20 -6.65
N VAL A 308 12.71 -29.61 -5.47
CA VAL A 308 13.12 -30.34 -4.26
C VAL A 308 12.07 -31.39 -3.88
N THR A 309 12.51 -32.64 -3.79
CA THR A 309 11.71 -33.82 -3.42
C THR A 309 12.39 -34.64 -2.33
N GLY A 310 11.66 -35.59 -1.74
CA GLY A 310 12.17 -36.49 -0.70
C GLY A 310 12.02 -35.98 0.73
N ALA A 311 12.67 -36.68 1.67
CA ALA A 311 12.71 -36.32 3.08
C ALA A 311 13.36 -34.95 3.28
N ALA A 312 12.90 -34.17 4.27
CA ALA A 312 13.36 -32.80 4.55
C ALA A 312 13.14 -31.77 3.41
N SER A 313 12.42 -32.12 2.34
CA SER A 313 12.16 -31.22 1.21
C SER A 313 11.45 -29.92 1.57
N ALA A 314 10.67 -29.90 2.65
CA ALA A 314 10.06 -28.68 3.17
C ALA A 314 11.12 -27.67 3.65
N GLN A 315 12.04 -28.11 4.51
CA GLN A 315 13.11 -27.26 5.05
C GLN A 315 14.09 -26.85 3.96
N GLN A 316 14.54 -27.80 3.13
CA GLN A 316 15.48 -27.51 2.05
C GLN A 316 14.91 -26.49 1.05
N ARG A 317 13.60 -26.53 0.79
CA ARG A 317 12.93 -25.52 -0.05
C ARG A 317 12.94 -24.14 0.60
N ALA A 318 12.58 -24.05 1.88
CA ALA A 318 12.63 -22.78 2.61
C ALA A 318 14.04 -22.18 2.63
N ASP A 319 15.05 -23.01 2.90
CA ASP A 319 16.46 -22.62 2.89
C ASP A 319 16.91 -22.14 1.51
N LEU A 320 16.52 -22.81 0.42
CA LEU A 320 16.83 -22.37 -0.95
C LEU A 320 16.15 -21.03 -1.28
N VAL A 321 14.86 -20.89 -0.95
CA VAL A 321 14.15 -19.62 -1.17
C VAL A 321 14.86 -18.49 -0.45
N PHE A 322 15.22 -18.67 0.82
CA PHE A 322 15.87 -17.60 1.56
C PHE A 322 17.32 -17.35 1.10
N ARG A 323 18.18 -18.36 1.22
CA ARG A 323 19.65 -18.21 1.07
C ARG A 323 20.13 -18.18 -0.38
N LYS A 324 19.31 -18.62 -1.35
CA LYS A 324 19.68 -18.63 -2.77
C LYS A 324 18.90 -17.60 -3.59
N ILE A 325 17.71 -17.17 -3.13
CA ILE A 325 16.87 -16.22 -3.85
C ILE A 325 16.79 -14.89 -3.12
N LEU A 326 16.16 -14.84 -1.93
CA LEU A 326 15.85 -13.56 -1.30
C LEU A 326 17.11 -12.83 -0.82
N GLU A 327 17.94 -13.47 0.00
CA GLU A 327 19.15 -12.85 0.54
C GLU A 327 20.15 -12.43 -0.57
N PRO A 328 20.49 -13.29 -1.56
CA PRO A 328 21.44 -12.90 -2.59
C PRO A 328 20.91 -11.94 -3.65
N LEU A 329 19.59 -11.88 -3.89
CA LEU A 329 19.04 -10.96 -4.90
C LEU A 329 18.65 -9.61 -4.30
N VAL A 330 18.44 -9.51 -2.99
CA VAL A 330 17.96 -8.30 -2.33
C VAL A 330 19.02 -7.67 -1.42
N GLY A 331 19.86 -8.47 -0.76
CA GLY A 331 20.80 -8.00 0.24
C GLY A 331 21.98 -7.16 -0.31
N PRO A 332 22.69 -6.43 0.56
CA PRO A 332 23.80 -5.53 0.19
C PRO A 332 25.05 -6.26 -0.35
N SER A 333 25.18 -7.55 -0.05
CA SER A 333 26.22 -8.43 -0.61
C SER A 333 25.70 -9.28 -1.77
N GLY A 334 24.52 -8.93 -2.30
CA GLY A 334 23.85 -9.70 -3.31
C GLY A 334 24.67 -9.83 -4.59
N SER A 335 24.67 -11.03 -5.19
CA SER A 335 25.29 -11.22 -6.49
C SER A 335 24.53 -10.38 -7.51
N ALA A 336 25.23 -9.46 -8.17
CA ALA A 336 24.77 -8.84 -9.40
C ALA A 336 24.17 -9.93 -10.32
N MET A 337 22.93 -9.77 -10.75
CA MET A 337 22.42 -10.62 -11.84
C MET A 337 23.09 -10.14 -13.12
N GLY A 338 24.17 -10.82 -13.49
CA GLY A 338 25.05 -10.41 -14.59
C GLY A 338 25.76 -9.10 -14.27
N ASP A 339 25.68 -8.11 -15.17
CA ASP A 339 26.31 -6.80 -15.03
C ASP A 339 25.45 -5.77 -14.26
N SER A 340 24.28 -6.17 -13.75
CA SER A 340 23.36 -5.25 -13.06
C SER A 340 23.85 -4.94 -11.64
N PRO A 341 23.80 -3.68 -11.17
CA PRO A 341 24.18 -3.33 -9.81
C PRO A 341 23.35 -4.10 -8.78
N ASP A 342 23.90 -4.26 -7.57
CA ASP A 342 23.15 -4.75 -6.41
C ASP A 342 21.90 -3.91 -6.15
N LEU A 343 20.91 -4.49 -5.47
CA LEU A 343 19.63 -3.83 -5.28
C LEU A 343 19.75 -2.51 -4.51
N PRO A 344 20.44 -2.41 -3.37
CA PRO A 344 20.59 -1.12 -2.67
C PRO A 344 21.15 -0.01 -3.57
N THR A 345 22.23 -0.30 -4.30
CA THR A 345 22.85 0.66 -5.22
C THR A 345 21.88 1.07 -6.34
N ALA A 346 21.15 0.11 -6.91
CA ALA A 346 20.15 0.39 -7.94
C ALA A 346 19.01 1.28 -7.40
N VAL A 347 18.51 1.00 -6.20
CA VAL A 347 17.45 1.78 -5.54
C VAL A 347 17.92 3.21 -5.29
N VAL A 348 19.10 3.39 -4.70
CA VAL A 348 19.67 4.73 -4.44
C VAL A 348 19.83 5.51 -5.75
N ALA A 349 20.35 4.86 -6.80
CA ALA A 349 20.51 5.49 -8.11
C ALA A 349 19.17 5.93 -8.71
N THR A 350 18.14 5.08 -8.67
CA THR A 350 16.79 5.41 -9.14
C THR A 350 16.19 6.58 -8.37
N VAL A 351 16.34 6.63 -7.05
CA VAL A 351 15.82 7.74 -6.23
C VAL A 351 16.53 9.05 -6.60
N VAL A 352 17.85 9.04 -6.74
CA VAL A 352 18.64 10.22 -7.14
C VAL A 352 18.24 10.69 -8.55
N GLU A 353 18.07 9.77 -9.49
CA GLU A 353 17.63 10.09 -10.86
C GLU A 353 16.25 10.77 -10.85
N ARG A 354 15.25 10.18 -10.18
CA ARG A 354 13.89 10.74 -10.14
C ARG A 354 13.79 12.01 -9.33
N ALA A 355 14.64 12.19 -8.31
CA ALA A 355 14.77 13.45 -7.60
C ALA A 355 15.29 14.55 -8.55
N GLY A 356 16.29 14.26 -9.37
CA GLY A 356 16.84 15.19 -10.35
C GLY A 356 15.80 15.69 -11.37
N GLU A 357 14.87 14.84 -11.80
CA GLU A 357 13.76 15.26 -12.69
C GLU A 357 12.79 16.26 -12.06
N LEU A 358 12.78 16.36 -10.74
CA LEU A 358 11.95 17.29 -9.97
C LEU A 358 12.76 18.46 -9.40
N ASP A 359 14.02 18.63 -9.84
CA ASP A 359 14.97 19.60 -9.29
C ASP A 359 15.24 19.41 -7.79
N ILE A 360 15.07 18.19 -7.27
CA ILE A 360 15.36 17.82 -5.88
C ILE A 360 16.81 17.34 -5.80
N SER A 361 17.56 17.89 -4.85
CA SER A 361 18.99 17.58 -4.67
C SER A 361 19.20 16.52 -3.59
N ILE A 362 20.05 15.52 -3.88
CA ILE A 362 20.46 14.47 -2.95
C ILE A 362 22.00 14.37 -2.97
N ASP A 363 22.64 14.88 -1.91
CA ASP A 363 24.10 15.05 -1.82
C ASP A 363 24.80 13.95 -1.01
#